data_AF-A0A7Y4NHS5-F1
#
_entry.id   AF-A0A7Y4NHS5-F1
#
_cell.length_a   1.000
_cell.length_b   1.000
_cell.length_c   1.000
_cell.angle_alpha   90.00
_cell.angle_beta   90.00
_cell.angle_gamma   90.00
#
_symmetry.space_group_name_H-M   'P 1'
#
loop_
_entity.id
_entity.type
_entity.pdbx_description
1 polymer ?
#
loop_
_entity_poly.entity_id
_entity_poly.type
_entity_poly.pdbx_seq_one_letter_code
_entity_poly.pdbx_strand_id
1 'polypeptide(L)'
;MLADHLKELLGNPVFIAGLFACLGAGTKILWDLWVGRRRELESLSLEKQIELPEDQPSQFCWPIYIRLRKDNVIWRRILNKRDEHGLTANIGSAFERSVALPNHGEVVESKIHLAFLGDNADEDLLEVLMDYVNHIGIYQAIRATGEEKNFPYDFGAPYPKGAARHGRVPSAPISDAI
;
A
#
# COMPACT_ATOMS: atom_id res chain seq x y z
N MET A 1 -11.42 7.92 73.52
CA MET A 1 -10.12 8.57 73.25
C MET A 1 -9.85 8.73 71.75
N LEU A 2 -9.73 7.66 70.95
CA LEU A 2 -9.50 7.80 69.49
C LEU A 2 -10.68 8.46 68.74
N ALA A 3 -11.92 8.15 69.15
CA ALA A 3 -13.14 8.73 68.59
C ALA A 3 -13.35 10.21 68.95
N ASP A 4 -12.77 10.67 70.07
CA ASP A 4 -12.95 12.04 70.56
C ASP A 4 -12.00 12.99 69.82
N HIS A 5 -10.75 12.56 69.57
CA HIS A 5 -9.82 13.29 68.72
C HIS A 5 -10.29 13.40 67.27
N LEU A 6 -10.98 12.38 66.75
CA LEU A 6 -11.58 12.42 65.41
C LEU A 6 -12.70 13.47 65.29
N LYS A 7 -13.53 13.64 66.33
CA LYS A 7 -14.60 14.65 66.36
C LYS A 7 -14.04 16.07 66.41
N GLU A 8 -12.97 16.29 67.16
CA GLU A 8 -12.30 17.60 67.28
C GLU A 8 -11.61 17.99 65.97
N LEU A 9 -10.98 17.01 65.29
CA LEU A 9 -10.34 17.21 63.98
C LEU A 9 -11.36 17.54 62.88
N LEU A 10 -12.50 16.84 62.87
CA LEU A 10 -13.60 17.06 61.91
C LEU A 10 -14.42 18.33 62.21
N GLY A 11 -14.27 18.94 63.39
CA GLY A 11 -14.89 20.22 63.73
C GLY A 11 -14.11 21.44 63.21
N ASN A 12 -12.86 21.24 62.73
CA ASN A 12 -12.02 22.33 62.24
C ASN A 12 -12.30 22.63 60.75
N PRO A 13 -12.85 23.81 60.40
CA PRO A 13 -13.20 24.14 59.03
C PRO A 13 -11.98 24.16 58.09
N VAL A 14 -10.77 24.44 58.62
CA VAL A 14 -9.52 24.40 57.85
C VAL A 14 -9.15 22.97 57.46
N PHE A 15 -9.37 22.01 58.35
CA PHE A 15 -9.09 20.59 58.10
C PHE A 15 -10.08 19.99 57.09
N ILE A 16 -11.37 20.33 57.23
CA ILE A 16 -12.41 19.95 56.27
C ILE A 16 -12.11 20.52 54.88
N ALA A 17 -11.76 21.81 54.78
CA ALA A 17 -11.38 22.43 53.52
C ALA A 17 -10.14 21.76 52.88
N GLY A 18 -9.14 21.40 53.69
CA GLY A 18 -7.97 20.64 53.26
C GLY A 18 -8.33 19.26 52.68
N LEU A 19 -9.23 18.52 53.34
CA LEU A 19 -9.72 17.22 52.84
C LEU A 19 -10.46 17.34 51.51
N PHE A 20 -11.33 18.34 51.35
CA PHE A 20 -12.02 18.59 50.08
C PHE A 20 -11.06 19.00 48.96
N ALA A 21 -10.04 19.80 49.26
CA ALA A 21 -9.00 20.16 48.28
C ALA A 21 -8.20 18.93 47.84
N CYS A 22 -7.82 18.03 48.76
CA CYS A 22 -7.13 16.79 48.44
C CYS A 22 -8.01 15.82 47.62
N LEU A 23 -9.29 15.70 47.96
CA LEU A 23 -10.25 14.89 47.19
C LEU A 23 -10.47 15.45 45.79
N GLY A 24 -10.61 16.78 45.64
CA GLY A 24 -10.75 17.44 44.35
C GLY A 24 -9.51 17.29 43.46
N ALA A 25 -8.31 17.42 44.04
CA ALA A 25 -7.06 17.18 43.33
C ALA A 25 -6.93 15.71 42.90
N GLY A 26 -7.26 14.77 43.79
CA GLY A 26 -7.20 13.34 43.52
C GLY A 26 -8.16 12.91 42.40
N THR A 27 -9.41 13.38 42.42
CA THR A 27 -10.38 13.08 41.35
C THR A 27 -9.98 13.68 40.02
N LYS A 28 -9.41 14.90 40.00
CA LYS A 28 -8.87 15.51 38.78
C LYS A 28 -7.70 14.71 38.21
N ILE A 29 -6.75 14.28 39.03
CA ILE A 29 -5.60 13.46 38.58
C ILE A 29 -6.09 12.14 37.97
N LEU A 30 -7.03 11.46 38.63
CA LEU A 30 -7.60 10.22 38.12
C LEU A 30 -8.37 10.43 36.82
N TRP A 31 -9.12 11.53 36.70
CA TRP A 31 -9.82 11.90 35.47
C TRP A 31 -8.85 12.20 34.32
N ASP A 32 -7.82 13.01 34.56
CA ASP A 32 -6.84 13.37 33.54
C ASP A 32 -6.03 12.14 33.07
N LEU A 33 -5.70 11.21 33.98
CA LEU A 33 -5.08 9.93 33.64
C LEU A 33 -6.02 9.03 32.81
N TRP A 34 -7.30 8.97 33.15
CA TRP A 34 -8.29 8.17 32.43
C TRP A 34 -8.57 8.73 31.03
N VAL A 35 -8.74 10.04 30.91
CA VAL A 35 -8.91 10.73 29.63
C VAL A 35 -7.66 10.62 28.78
N GLY A 36 -6.46 10.75 29.37
CA GLY A 36 -5.20 10.57 28.67
C GLY A 36 -5.07 9.18 28.05
N ARG A 37 -5.39 8.14 28.82
CA ARG A 37 -5.35 6.74 28.34
C ARG A 37 -6.39 6.48 27.23
N ARG A 38 -7.58 7.09 27.30
CA ARG A 38 -8.57 6.99 26.22
C ARG A 38 -8.08 7.65 24.93
N ARG A 39 -7.50 8.85 25.02
CA ARG A 39 -6.96 9.56 23.86
C ARG A 39 -5.82 8.80 23.20
N GLU A 40 -4.94 8.18 23.98
CA GLU A 40 -3.84 7.35 23.47
C GLU A 40 -4.37 6.09 22.75
N LEU A 41 -5.40 5.44 23.28
CA LEU A 41 -6.05 4.31 22.61
C LEU A 41 -6.76 4.74 21.32
N GLU A 42 -7.44 5.89 21.34
CA GLU A 42 -8.07 6.46 20.15
C GLU A 42 -7.02 6.81 19.09
N SER A 43 -5.91 7.47 19.46
CA SER A 43 -4.83 7.80 18.52
C SER A 43 -4.18 6.56 17.93
N LEU A 44 -3.90 5.53 18.75
CA LEU A 44 -3.37 4.24 18.27
C LEU A 44 -4.35 3.53 17.34
N SER A 45 -5.65 3.62 17.60
CA SER A 45 -6.67 3.01 16.75
C SER A 45 -6.83 3.74 15.42
N LEU A 46 -6.69 5.07 15.42
CA LEU A 46 -6.74 5.89 14.22
C LEU A 46 -5.47 5.69 13.39
N GLU A 47 -4.30 5.67 14.03
CA GLU A 47 -3.02 5.39 13.38
C GLU A 47 -3.04 4.02 12.70
N LYS A 48 -3.52 2.97 13.38
CA LYS A 48 -3.71 1.66 12.76
C LYS A 48 -4.71 1.67 11.61
N GLN A 49 -5.79 2.43 11.72
CA GLN A 49 -6.77 2.58 10.64
C GLN A 49 -6.22 3.34 9.43
N ILE A 50 -5.19 4.18 9.61
CA ILE A 50 -4.50 4.92 8.56
C ILE A 50 -3.35 4.10 7.97
N GLU A 51 -2.63 3.32 8.78
CA GLU A 51 -1.50 2.48 8.36
C GLU A 51 -1.97 1.30 7.48
N LEU A 52 -3.11 0.68 7.81
CA LEU A 52 -3.68 -0.44 7.03
C LEU A 52 -3.94 -0.11 5.54
N PRO A 53 -4.62 1.00 5.18
CA PRO A 53 -4.89 1.36 3.79
C PRO A 53 -3.67 1.89 3.03
N GLU A 54 -2.61 2.35 3.70
CA GLU A 54 -1.39 2.83 3.03
C GLU A 54 -0.39 1.69 2.71
N ASP A 55 -0.31 0.68 3.58
CA ASP A 55 0.60 -0.45 3.40
C ASP A 55 0.14 -1.42 2.30
N GLN A 56 -1.15 -1.62 2.16
CA GLN A 56 -1.72 -2.59 1.23
C GLN A 56 -1.46 -2.28 -0.26
N PRO A 57 -1.70 -1.06 -0.78
CA PRO A 57 -1.36 -0.71 -2.15
C PRO A 57 0.15 -0.67 -2.36
N SER A 58 0.96 -0.33 -1.36
CA SER A 58 2.42 -0.35 -1.50
C SER A 58 2.96 -1.78 -1.64
N GLN A 59 2.46 -2.73 -0.85
CA GLN A 59 2.82 -4.15 -0.90
C GLN A 59 2.38 -4.86 -2.19
N PHE A 60 1.35 -4.33 -2.86
CA PHE A 60 0.91 -4.75 -4.19
C PHE A 60 1.73 -4.08 -5.30
N CYS A 61 1.77 -2.75 -5.35
CA CYS A 61 2.36 -2.00 -6.45
C CYS A 61 3.88 -2.11 -6.53
N TRP A 62 4.58 -2.19 -5.39
CA TRP A 62 6.04 -2.14 -5.37
C TRP A 62 6.73 -3.35 -6.04
N PRO A 63 6.35 -4.61 -5.74
CA PRO A 63 6.89 -5.77 -6.44
C PRO A 63 6.68 -5.71 -7.96
N ILE A 64 5.50 -5.26 -8.39
CA ILE A 64 5.15 -5.11 -9.81
C ILE A 64 6.07 -4.08 -10.46
N TYR A 65 6.16 -2.89 -9.85
CA TYR A 65 6.98 -1.79 -10.32
C TYR A 65 8.45 -2.19 -10.49
N ILE A 66 9.04 -2.83 -9.48
CA ILE A 66 10.46 -3.23 -9.51
C ILE A 66 10.71 -4.27 -10.61
N ARG A 67 9.83 -5.26 -10.78
CA ARG A 67 9.95 -6.27 -11.85
C ARG A 67 9.88 -5.61 -13.24
N LEU A 68 8.88 -4.77 -13.48
CA LEU A 68 8.74 -4.04 -14.75
C LEU A 68 9.95 -3.13 -15.03
N ARG A 69 10.45 -2.43 -14.00
CA ARG A 69 11.61 -1.54 -14.14
C ARG A 69 12.89 -2.33 -14.45
N LYS A 70 13.08 -3.50 -13.84
CA LYS A 70 14.19 -4.41 -14.12
C LYS A 70 14.14 -4.89 -15.58
N ASP A 71 12.98 -5.35 -16.04
CA ASP A 71 12.82 -5.86 -17.40
C ASP A 71 13.06 -4.76 -18.44
N ASN A 72 12.57 -3.54 -18.19
CA ASN A 72 12.85 -2.37 -19.02
C ASN A 72 14.34 -1.99 -19.09
N VAL A 73 15.12 -2.20 -18.03
CA VAL A 73 16.58 -1.97 -18.05
C VAL A 73 17.26 -3.01 -18.93
N ILE A 74 16.86 -4.28 -18.81
CA ILE A 74 17.44 -5.37 -19.61
C ILE A 74 17.08 -5.19 -21.08
N TRP A 75 15.82 -4.91 -21.38
CA TRP A 75 15.34 -4.68 -22.75
C TRP A 75 16.07 -3.52 -23.43
N ARG A 76 16.22 -2.37 -22.75
CA ARG A 76 17.00 -1.24 -23.27
C ARG A 76 18.46 -1.61 -23.54
N ARG A 77 19.08 -2.45 -22.70
CA ARG A 77 20.44 -2.94 -22.94
C ARG A 77 20.54 -3.86 -24.14
N ILE A 78 19.51 -4.67 -24.41
CA ILE A 78 19.44 -5.52 -25.60
C ILE A 78 19.31 -4.63 -26.85
N LEU A 79 18.34 -3.70 -26.86
CA LEU A 79 18.09 -2.80 -28.00
C LEU A 79 19.25 -1.84 -28.31
N ASN A 80 20.03 -1.43 -27.31
CA ASN A 80 21.14 -0.50 -27.50
C ASN A 80 22.37 -1.15 -28.16
N LYS A 81 22.38 -2.46 -28.42
CA LYS A 81 23.47 -3.13 -29.14
C LYS A 81 23.30 -2.96 -30.65
N ARG A 82 24.40 -2.74 -31.36
CA ARG A 82 24.43 -2.79 -32.82
C ARG A 82 23.99 -4.18 -33.26
N ASP A 83 22.98 -4.26 -34.12
CA ASP A 83 22.44 -5.54 -34.58
C ASP A 83 23.41 -6.17 -35.59
N GLU A 84 24.27 -7.05 -35.10
CA GLU A 84 25.05 -7.95 -35.94
C GLU A 84 24.21 -9.18 -36.25
N HIS A 85 23.84 -9.35 -37.52
CA HIS A 85 23.20 -10.57 -38.05
C HIS A 85 21.90 -11.00 -37.34
N GLY A 86 21.09 -10.06 -36.82
CA GLY A 86 19.83 -10.39 -36.14
C GLY A 86 20.03 -11.03 -34.76
N LEU A 87 21.26 -11.04 -34.22
CA LEU A 87 21.54 -11.57 -32.89
C LEU A 87 20.74 -10.83 -31.81
N THR A 88 20.52 -9.53 -31.97
CA THR A 88 19.73 -8.73 -31.03
C THR A 88 18.26 -9.17 -31.02
N ALA A 89 17.70 -9.49 -32.19
CA ALA A 89 16.34 -10.01 -32.31
C ALA A 89 16.20 -11.40 -31.66
N ASN A 90 17.16 -12.29 -31.88
CA ASN A 90 17.17 -13.63 -31.26
C ASN A 90 17.31 -13.57 -29.74
N ILE A 91 18.21 -12.72 -29.23
CA ILE A 91 18.37 -12.49 -27.79
C ILE A 91 17.11 -11.86 -27.21
N GLY A 92 16.49 -10.91 -27.91
CA GLY A 92 15.23 -10.27 -27.52
C GLY A 92 14.09 -11.29 -27.40
N SER A 93 13.87 -12.10 -28.44
CA SER A 93 12.84 -13.15 -28.45
C SER A 93 13.09 -14.20 -27.36
N ALA A 94 14.35 -14.61 -27.16
CA ALA A 94 14.71 -15.55 -26.09
C ALA A 94 14.46 -14.93 -24.69
N PHE A 95 14.88 -13.68 -24.46
CA PHE A 95 14.64 -12.97 -23.21
C PHE A 95 13.15 -12.78 -22.93
N GLU A 96 12.38 -12.40 -23.94
CA GLU A 96 10.94 -12.22 -23.83
C GLU A 96 10.26 -13.50 -23.36
N ARG A 97 10.53 -14.63 -24.03
CA ARG A 97 9.91 -15.91 -23.72
C ARG A 97 10.36 -16.50 -22.37
N SER A 98 11.62 -16.31 -22.01
CA SER A 98 12.20 -16.95 -20.81
C SER A 98 12.17 -16.09 -19.55
N VAL A 99 12.07 -14.76 -19.68
CA VAL A 99 12.17 -13.83 -18.54
C VAL A 99 10.98 -12.88 -18.49
N ALA A 100 10.73 -12.09 -19.54
CA ALA A 100 9.72 -11.03 -19.48
C ALA A 100 8.31 -11.63 -19.33
N LEU A 101 7.93 -12.58 -20.20
CA LEU A 101 6.59 -13.16 -20.18
C LEU A 101 6.26 -13.93 -18.90
N PRO A 102 7.16 -14.79 -18.36
CA PRO A 102 6.94 -15.39 -17.05
C PRO A 102 6.81 -14.35 -15.93
N ASN A 103 7.65 -13.31 -15.92
CA ASN A 103 7.56 -12.24 -14.92
C ASN A 103 6.21 -11.53 -14.96
N HIS A 104 5.71 -11.20 -16.17
CA HIS A 104 4.41 -10.56 -16.35
C HIS A 104 3.26 -11.46 -15.87
N GLY A 105 3.31 -12.77 -16.12
CA GLY A 105 2.30 -13.71 -15.60
C GLY A 105 2.28 -13.75 -14.07
N GLU A 106 3.44 -13.98 -13.44
CA GLU A 106 3.55 -14.08 -11.98
C GLU A 106 3.12 -12.80 -11.23
N VAL A 107 3.45 -11.65 -11.80
CA VAL A 107 3.11 -10.32 -11.25
C VAL A 107 1.61 -10.17 -11.08
N VAL A 108 0.86 -10.68 -12.04
CA VAL A 108 -0.58 -10.47 -12.12
C VAL A 108 -1.30 -11.54 -11.30
N GLU A 109 -0.86 -12.79 -11.34
CA GLU A 109 -1.49 -13.86 -10.58
C GLU A 109 -1.25 -13.78 -9.06
N SER A 110 -0.05 -13.37 -8.63
CA SER A 110 0.35 -13.57 -7.23
C SER A 110 -0.34 -12.66 -6.21
N LYS A 111 -0.90 -11.50 -6.63
CA LYS A 111 -1.37 -10.49 -5.68
C LYS A 111 -2.61 -9.68 -6.10
N ILE A 112 -3.30 -10.03 -7.19
CA ILE A 112 -4.55 -9.34 -7.59
C ILE A 112 -5.51 -9.21 -6.40
N HIS A 113 -5.70 -10.29 -5.63
CA HIS A 113 -6.57 -10.30 -4.45
C HIS A 113 -6.24 -9.24 -3.39
N LEU A 114 -4.99 -8.78 -3.29
CA LEU A 114 -4.58 -7.75 -2.33
C LEU A 114 -5.05 -6.35 -2.73
N ALA A 115 -5.28 -6.10 -4.03
CA ALA A 115 -5.87 -4.86 -4.51
C ALA A 115 -7.38 -4.76 -4.18
N PHE A 116 -7.98 -5.82 -3.63
CA PHE A 116 -9.43 -5.96 -3.38
C PHE A 116 -9.80 -6.24 -1.92
N LEU A 117 -8.85 -6.09 -0.99
CA LEU A 117 -9.13 -6.25 0.43
C LEU A 117 -9.65 -4.92 1.02
N GLY A 118 -10.97 -4.78 1.17
CA GLY A 118 -11.60 -3.68 1.89
C GLY A 118 -12.83 -3.09 1.18
N ASP A 119 -13.52 -2.17 1.85
CA ASP A 119 -14.74 -1.52 1.35
C ASP A 119 -14.49 -0.54 0.18
N ASN A 120 -13.22 -0.31 -0.20
CA ASN A 120 -12.79 0.62 -1.26
C ASN A 120 -12.14 -0.12 -2.44
N ALA A 121 -12.62 -1.32 -2.78
CA ALA A 121 -12.18 -2.03 -3.98
C ALA A 121 -12.38 -1.13 -5.22
N ASP A 122 -11.28 -0.72 -5.86
CA ASP A 122 -11.29 0.08 -7.08
C ASP A 122 -11.67 -0.86 -8.24
N GLU A 123 -12.97 -0.92 -8.57
CA GLU A 123 -13.50 -1.73 -9.68
C GLU A 123 -12.86 -1.33 -11.02
N ASP A 124 -12.53 -0.05 -11.22
CA ASP A 124 -11.85 0.42 -12.43
C ASP A 124 -10.42 -0.16 -12.50
N LEU A 125 -9.73 -0.23 -11.36
CA LEU A 125 -8.42 -0.88 -11.29
C LEU A 125 -8.51 -2.39 -11.55
N LEU A 126 -9.58 -3.06 -11.08
CA LEU A 126 -9.82 -4.47 -11.39
C LEU A 126 -9.97 -4.70 -12.88
N GLU A 127 -10.81 -3.90 -13.54
CA GLU A 127 -11.05 -3.99 -14.97
C GLU A 127 -9.74 -3.81 -15.74
N VAL A 128 -8.94 -2.79 -15.38
CA VAL A 128 -7.62 -2.56 -15.98
C VAL A 128 -6.65 -3.73 -15.76
N LEU A 129 -6.65 -4.35 -14.58
CA LEU A 129 -5.81 -5.51 -14.28
C LEU A 129 -6.27 -6.74 -15.06
N MET A 130 -7.58 -6.97 -15.19
CA MET A 130 -8.14 -8.08 -15.96
C MET A 130 -7.91 -7.91 -17.47
N ASP A 131 -8.03 -6.69 -17.99
CA ASP A 131 -7.63 -6.36 -19.37
C ASP A 131 -6.14 -6.66 -19.59
N TYR A 132 -5.29 -6.34 -18.60
CA TYR A 132 -3.87 -6.66 -18.67
C TYR A 132 -3.60 -8.17 -18.64
N VAL A 133 -4.27 -8.94 -17.76
CA VAL A 133 -4.22 -10.43 -17.75
C VAL A 133 -4.55 -10.95 -19.14
N ASN A 134 -5.68 -10.51 -19.70
CA ASN A 134 -6.17 -10.97 -20.99
C ASN A 134 -5.16 -10.64 -22.10
N HIS A 135 -4.63 -9.41 -22.12
CA HIS A 135 -3.59 -8.98 -23.05
C HIS A 135 -2.36 -9.89 -23.00
N ILE A 136 -1.81 -10.14 -21.79
CA ILE A 136 -0.62 -10.98 -21.62
C ILE A 136 -0.92 -12.44 -21.99
N GLY A 137 -2.09 -12.98 -21.62
CA GLY A 137 -2.47 -14.35 -21.95
C GLY A 137 -2.57 -14.59 -23.45
N ILE A 138 -3.24 -13.68 -24.17
CA ILE A 138 -3.31 -13.72 -25.63
C ILE A 138 -1.91 -13.56 -26.24
N TYR A 139 -1.09 -12.66 -25.70
CA TYR A 139 0.27 -12.47 -26.19
C TYR A 139 1.13 -13.73 -26.04
N GLN A 140 1.10 -14.37 -24.88
CA GLN A 140 1.78 -15.64 -24.64
C GLN A 140 1.31 -16.73 -25.59
N ALA A 141 0.00 -16.84 -25.83
CA ALA A 141 -0.57 -17.79 -26.78
C ALA A 141 -0.06 -17.56 -28.21
N ILE A 142 -0.02 -16.30 -28.68
CA ILE A 142 0.54 -15.94 -29.99
C ILE A 142 2.04 -16.32 -30.07
N ARG A 143 2.82 -16.04 -29.03
CA ARG A 143 4.26 -16.36 -29.02
C ARG A 143 4.49 -17.88 -28.98
N ALA A 144 3.62 -18.63 -28.32
CA ALA A 144 3.69 -20.09 -28.26
C ALA A 144 3.44 -20.76 -29.62
N THR A 145 2.68 -20.13 -30.53
CA THR A 145 2.48 -20.63 -31.91
C THR A 145 3.61 -20.25 -32.87
N GLY A 146 4.57 -19.42 -32.44
CA GLY A 146 5.65 -18.90 -33.30
C GLY A 146 5.23 -17.76 -34.23
N GLU A 147 4.01 -17.25 -34.08
CA GLU A 147 3.46 -16.17 -34.91
C GLU A 147 3.98 -14.80 -34.45
N GLU A 148 5.22 -14.47 -34.81
CA GLU A 148 5.87 -13.31 -34.21
C GLU A 148 5.35 -11.93 -34.66
N LYS A 149 4.57 -11.89 -35.75
CA LYS A 149 4.07 -10.66 -36.37
C LYS A 149 2.69 -10.22 -35.87
N ASN A 150 2.00 -11.11 -35.17
CA ASN A 150 0.66 -10.87 -34.69
C ASN A 150 0.70 -10.25 -33.30
N PHE A 151 -0.27 -9.39 -32.99
CA PHE A 151 -0.34 -8.72 -31.70
C PHE A 151 -1.69 -8.97 -31.03
N PRO A 152 -1.79 -8.88 -29.69
CA PRO A 152 -3.02 -9.15 -28.96
C PRO A 152 -4.20 -8.24 -29.37
N TYR A 153 -3.87 -7.03 -29.83
CA TYR A 153 -4.84 -6.10 -30.41
C TYR A 153 -5.67 -6.72 -31.55
N ASP A 154 -5.03 -7.52 -32.41
CA ASP A 154 -5.67 -8.16 -33.56
C ASP A 154 -6.68 -9.23 -33.15
N PHE A 155 -6.64 -9.68 -31.89
CA PHE A 155 -7.51 -10.68 -31.29
C PHE A 155 -8.47 -10.09 -30.24
N GLY A 156 -8.63 -8.76 -30.22
CA GLY A 156 -9.55 -8.09 -29.29
C GLY A 156 -9.02 -7.96 -27.86
N ALA A 157 -7.73 -8.14 -27.63
CA ALA A 157 -7.08 -7.94 -26.34
C ALA A 157 -6.08 -6.76 -26.41
N PRO A 158 -6.53 -5.51 -26.63
CA PRO A 158 -5.65 -4.36 -26.67
C PRO A 158 -4.94 -4.13 -25.33
N TYR A 159 -3.83 -3.39 -25.36
CA TYR A 159 -3.20 -2.97 -24.10
C TYR A 159 -4.14 -2.03 -23.32
N PRO A 160 -4.29 -2.20 -22.00
CA PRO A 160 -5.25 -1.41 -21.22
C PRO A 160 -4.89 0.08 -21.19
N LYS A 161 -5.87 0.94 -21.51
CA LYS A 161 -5.67 2.40 -21.61
C LYS A 161 -5.65 3.10 -20.24
N GLY A 162 -6.16 2.46 -19.19
CA GLY A 162 -6.27 3.02 -17.83
C GLY A 162 -4.99 2.92 -16.98
N ALA A 163 -4.04 2.05 -17.32
CA ALA A 163 -2.83 1.80 -16.52
C ALA A 163 -1.97 3.06 -16.29
N ALA A 164 -2.04 4.05 -17.18
CA ALA A 164 -1.31 5.31 -17.05
C ALA A 164 -1.99 6.35 -16.13
N ARG A 165 -3.29 6.20 -15.83
CA ARG A 165 -4.06 7.20 -15.06
C ARG A 165 -4.02 6.96 -13.55
N HIS A 166 -4.04 5.70 -13.11
CA HIS A 166 -4.06 5.32 -11.68
C HIS A 166 -2.65 5.23 -11.05
N GLY A 167 -1.59 5.32 -11.86
CA GLY A 167 -0.19 5.34 -11.39
C GLY A 167 0.30 6.69 -10.84
N ARG A 168 -0.58 7.68 -10.66
CA ARG A 168 -0.23 8.87 -9.87
C ARG A 168 -0.21 8.47 -8.39
N VAL A 169 0.94 7.97 -7.94
CA VAL A 169 1.36 8.14 -6.55
C VAL A 169 1.13 9.62 -6.24
N PRO A 170 0.39 9.99 -5.18
CA PRO A 170 0.33 11.37 -4.74
C PRO A 170 1.79 11.82 -4.59
N SER A 171 2.19 12.80 -5.40
CA SER A 171 3.44 13.49 -5.16
C SER A 171 3.33 14.03 -3.75
N ALA A 172 4.02 13.39 -2.79
CA ALA A 172 4.27 13.98 -1.50
C ALA A 172 4.75 15.41 -1.78
N PRO A 173 4.22 16.43 -1.10
CA PRO A 173 4.69 17.78 -1.30
C PRO A 173 6.18 17.77 -0.98
N ILE A 174 7.01 17.91 -2.01
CA ILE A 174 8.39 18.30 -1.82
C ILE A 174 8.26 19.73 -1.31
N SER A 175 8.25 19.84 0.01
CA SER A 175 8.43 21.09 0.74
C SER A 175 9.60 21.81 0.10
N ASP A 176 9.33 22.99 -0.44
CA ASP A 176 10.32 24.01 -0.73
C ASP A 176 11.13 24.26 0.54
N ALA A 177 12.28 23.61 0.65
CA ALA A 177 13.26 23.80 1.70
C ALA A 177 14.66 23.46 1.17
N ILE A 178 15.08 24.19 0.13
CA ILE A 178 16.45 24.72 -0.03
C ILE A 178 16.32 26.12 -0.63
#